data_AF-A0A9D8M2K7-F1
#
_entry.id   AF-A0A9D8M2K7-F1
#
_cell.length_a   1.000
_cell.length_b   1.000
_cell.length_c   1.000
_cell.angle_alpha   90.00
_cell.angle_beta   90.00
_cell.angle_gamma   90.00
#
_symmetry.space_group_name_H-M   'P 1'
#
loop_
_entity.id
_entity.type
_entity.pdbx_description
1 polymer ?
#
loop_
_entity_poly.entity_id
_entity_poly.type
_entity_poly.pdbx_seq_one_letter_code
_entity_poly.pdbx_strand_id
1 'polypeptide(L)'
;MSLRGKLYIVGFGPGDANHITFRAVEAIKASDYIIGYKTYVELIKNLLNVKQKIISTGMTEEVSRAQAAVKLAEEGHQVAVISSGDSGVYGMAGLIYEVLVEQGWHKESGVEVEVIPGISAINSCSSLLGAPIMHDSCTISLSDHLTPWTIIEKRLEAAAAADFVIALYNPKSGRRTKQIVEARRILLKYRSPNTPVGLVKSAYRERQSIVITTLDNMLEHEIGMLTTVIIGNTSTFVYDDLMITPRGYQRKYTLDHEVQPLKPHERLKKEAEPWSLENLESKKRESKKTPFQLACEAIAMLDRKPNFVVEKTDYKPVFEFAISPGVANKRFTPEQFKLLAEVVGHEGRMDYSRDHQLRISIPTNHPEQIVEQLTNVGLLVMPVGNVITVKACDFCDGEKTDSIPYAEKLQQRFGGKAVPKELKIGINGCGMACYNAVMEDIGIVYRKGKFDVFLGAKPVGRTAHPGQLIEEGLEAEKLVELIEKLIVEYKENAHPNERLFKYFKRKKVLAGYKYQDNEPKLNLQPIPCAD
;
A
#
# COMPACT_ATOMS: atom_id res chain seq x y z
N MET A 1 32.56 30.24 -13.06
CA MET A 1 31.22 29.63 -12.89
C MET A 1 30.30 30.74 -12.41
N SER A 2 29.29 31.10 -13.19
CA SER A 2 28.23 31.99 -12.69
C SER A 2 27.60 31.33 -11.47
N LEU A 3 27.57 32.00 -10.32
CA LEU A 3 26.89 31.52 -9.13
C LEU A 3 25.41 31.33 -9.51
N ARG A 4 24.95 30.08 -9.61
CA ARG A 4 23.53 29.80 -9.83
C ARG A 4 22.79 30.25 -8.55
N GLY A 5 21.77 31.09 -8.72
CA GLY A 5 20.95 31.53 -7.59
C GLY A 5 20.11 30.40 -7.04
N LYS A 6 19.49 30.66 -5.88
CA LYS A 6 18.74 29.65 -5.13
C LYS A 6 17.49 30.23 -4.51
N LEU A 7 16.40 29.48 -4.61
CA LEU A 7 15.09 29.83 -4.08
C LEU A 7 14.73 28.91 -2.92
N TYR A 8 14.77 29.45 -1.70
CA TYR A 8 14.27 28.80 -0.50
C TYR A 8 12.79 29.15 -0.30
N ILE A 9 11.93 28.15 -0.28
CA ILE A 9 10.50 28.33 0.03
C ILE A 9 10.31 27.88 1.48
N VAL A 10 10.18 28.83 2.41
CA VAL A 10 10.38 28.58 3.84
C VAL A 10 9.06 28.62 4.61
N GLY A 11 8.64 27.48 5.16
CA GLY A 11 7.68 27.44 6.26
C GLY A 11 8.35 27.73 7.59
N PHE A 12 8.03 28.87 8.24
CA PHE A 12 8.65 29.23 9.53
C PHE A 12 7.83 28.77 10.75
N GLY A 13 6.74 28.03 10.56
CA GLY A 13 5.92 27.56 11.68
C GLY A 13 4.98 28.63 12.25
N PRO A 14 4.54 28.52 13.52
CA PRO A 14 3.46 29.35 14.06
C PRO A 14 3.86 30.81 14.29
N GLY A 15 5.14 31.16 14.31
CA GLY A 15 5.63 32.55 14.45
C GLY A 15 6.37 32.85 15.74
N ASP A 16 6.46 31.89 16.67
CA ASP A 16 7.40 31.93 17.80
C ASP A 16 8.75 31.36 17.37
N ALA A 17 9.84 32.02 17.80
CA ALA A 17 11.20 31.64 17.46
C ALA A 17 11.57 30.20 17.88
N ASN A 18 11.01 29.70 18.99
CA ASN A 18 11.25 28.35 19.50
C ASN A 18 10.60 27.25 18.65
N HIS A 19 9.64 27.62 17.81
CA HIS A 19 8.92 26.70 16.92
C HIS A 19 9.34 26.82 15.45
N ILE A 20 10.41 27.58 15.18
CA ILE A 20 11.05 27.64 13.86
C ILE A 20 12.07 26.50 13.77
N THR A 21 12.03 25.73 12.68
CA THR A 21 13.01 24.66 12.47
C THR A 21 14.41 25.25 12.26
N PHE A 22 15.44 24.53 12.71
CA PHE A 22 16.83 24.96 12.51
C PHE A 22 17.15 25.22 11.03
N ARG A 23 16.68 24.35 10.13
CA ARG A 23 16.85 24.50 8.68
C ARG A 23 16.20 25.77 8.14
N ALA A 24 15.02 26.17 8.64
CA ALA A 24 14.37 27.41 8.24
C ALA A 24 15.17 28.64 8.68
N VAL A 25 15.74 28.62 9.90
CA VAL A 25 16.64 29.68 10.38
C VAL A 25 17.87 29.81 9.49
N GLU A 26 18.51 28.70 9.12
CA GLU A 26 19.66 28.70 8.21
C GLU A 26 19.32 29.27 6.83
N ALA A 27 18.20 28.84 6.23
CA ALA A 27 17.76 29.34 4.92
C ALA A 27 17.49 30.85 4.94
N ILE A 28 16.79 31.32 5.98
CA ILE A 28 16.50 32.75 6.17
C ILE A 28 17.80 33.53 6.32
N LYS A 29 18.76 33.06 7.12
CA LYS A 29 20.04 33.76 7.34
C LYS A 29 20.96 33.76 6.12
N ALA A 30 20.91 32.73 5.29
CA ALA A 30 21.73 32.60 4.09
C ALA A 30 21.24 33.50 2.94
N SER A 31 19.95 33.84 2.91
CA SER A 31 19.34 34.54 1.78
C SER A 31 19.69 36.02 1.72
N ASP A 32 19.93 36.55 0.52
CA ASP A 32 20.13 37.97 0.23
C ASP A 32 18.79 38.74 0.25
N TYR A 33 17.73 38.08 -0.23
CA TYR A 33 16.38 38.65 -0.32
C TYR A 33 15.38 37.86 0.53
N ILE A 34 14.56 38.57 1.28
CA ILE A 34 13.44 38.02 2.05
C ILE A 34 12.14 38.54 1.45
N ILE A 35 11.29 37.62 0.99
CA ILE A 35 10.03 37.94 0.32
C ILE A 35 8.88 37.34 1.13
N GLY A 36 7.94 38.18 1.56
CA GLY A 36 6.82 37.71 2.35
C GLY A 36 5.83 38.80 2.71
N TYR A 37 4.71 38.40 3.30
CA TYR A 37 3.72 39.36 3.81
C TYR A 37 4.29 40.17 4.99
N LYS A 38 3.95 41.46 5.08
CA LYS A 38 4.49 42.38 6.10
C LYS A 38 4.40 41.83 7.53
N THR A 39 3.27 41.23 7.89
CA THR A 39 3.10 40.63 9.22
C THR A 39 4.03 39.44 9.47
N TYR A 40 4.33 38.65 8.43
CA TYR A 40 5.24 37.50 8.55
C TYR A 40 6.70 37.94 8.67
N VAL A 41 7.08 38.99 7.94
CA VAL A 41 8.41 39.60 8.07
C VAL A 41 8.64 40.10 9.50
N GLU A 42 7.64 40.74 10.11
CA GLU A 42 7.77 41.24 11.49
C GLU A 42 7.96 40.08 12.50
N LEU A 43 7.30 38.94 12.30
CA LEU A 43 7.45 37.76 13.17
C LEU A 43 8.87 37.18 13.17
N ILE A 44 9.57 37.26 12.04
CA ILE A 44 10.93 36.73 11.90
C ILE A 44 12.01 37.80 12.00
N LYS A 45 11.67 39.04 12.36
CA LYS A 45 12.58 40.19 12.34
C LYS A 45 13.88 39.97 13.11
N ASN A 46 13.82 39.23 14.22
CA ASN A 46 14.99 38.90 15.03
C ASN A 46 15.98 37.93 14.34
N LEU A 47 15.56 37.26 13.27
CA LEU A 47 16.42 36.40 12.44
C LEU A 47 17.06 37.16 11.28
N LEU A 48 16.55 38.34 10.94
CA LEU A 48 16.98 39.12 9.80
C LEU A 48 18.22 39.94 10.13
N ASN A 49 19.09 40.11 9.15
CA ASN A 49 20.28 40.96 9.26
C ASN A 49 20.19 42.18 8.34
N VAL A 50 20.95 43.23 8.65
CA VAL A 50 20.90 44.54 7.96
C VAL A 50 21.33 44.49 6.48
N LYS A 51 21.98 43.42 6.04
CA LYS A 51 22.43 43.28 4.63
C LYS A 51 21.32 42.73 3.72
N GLN A 52 20.28 42.13 4.31
CA GLN A 52 19.19 41.51 3.56
C GLN A 52 18.21 42.55 3.03
N LYS A 53 17.78 42.36 1.79
CA LYS A 53 16.74 43.20 1.17
C LYS A 53 15.37 42.57 1.40
N ILE A 54 14.45 43.33 1.97
CA ILE A 54 13.09 42.87 2.27
C ILE A 54 12.15 43.35 1.18
N ILE A 55 11.42 42.42 0.56
CA ILE A 55 10.33 42.71 -0.38
C ILE A 55 9.02 42.27 0.28
N SER A 56 8.30 43.24 0.84
CA SER A 56 7.00 43.00 1.47
C SER A 56 5.88 43.66 0.69
N THR A 57 4.92 42.86 0.23
CA THR A 57 3.70 43.35 -0.45
C THR A 57 2.45 43.08 0.40
N GLY A 58 1.31 43.62 -0.04
CA GLY A 58 -0.01 43.35 0.55
C GLY A 58 -0.52 41.93 0.29
N MET A 59 -1.62 41.54 0.94
CA MET A 59 -2.15 40.17 0.94
C MET A 59 -2.69 39.69 -0.42
N THR A 60 -2.94 40.58 -1.38
CA THR A 60 -3.55 40.27 -2.69
C THR A 60 -2.56 40.18 -3.85
N GLU A 61 -1.25 40.26 -3.59
CA GLU A 61 -0.20 40.32 -4.61
C GLU A 61 0.69 39.06 -4.57
N GLU A 62 0.08 37.89 -4.38
CA GLU A 62 0.83 36.63 -4.22
C GLU A 62 1.61 36.27 -5.49
N VAL A 63 0.98 36.44 -6.66
CA VAL A 63 1.60 36.17 -7.97
C VAL A 63 2.81 37.08 -8.19
N SER A 64 2.69 38.38 -7.88
CA SER A 64 3.79 39.34 -8.02
C SER A 64 4.97 39.00 -7.11
N ARG A 65 4.71 38.50 -5.88
CA ARG A 65 5.79 38.00 -5.00
C ARG A 65 6.49 36.79 -5.59
N ALA A 66 5.72 35.84 -6.13
CA ALA A 66 6.28 34.64 -6.72
C ALA A 66 7.14 34.96 -7.94
N GLN A 67 6.65 35.80 -8.85
CA GLN A 67 7.40 36.26 -10.03
C GLN A 67 8.67 37.03 -9.64
N ALA A 68 8.60 37.93 -8.65
CA ALA A 68 9.77 38.66 -8.18
C ALA A 68 10.82 37.71 -7.56
N ALA A 69 10.39 36.70 -6.82
CA ALA A 69 11.27 35.73 -6.20
C ALA A 69 12.03 34.89 -7.22
N VAL A 70 11.33 34.39 -8.23
CA VAL A 70 11.92 33.60 -9.32
C VAL A 70 12.93 34.46 -10.09
N LYS A 71 12.54 35.67 -10.49
CA LYS A 71 13.43 36.59 -11.23
C LYS A 71 14.72 36.89 -10.47
N LEU A 72 14.64 37.21 -9.19
CA LEU A 72 15.83 37.50 -8.38
C LEU A 72 16.75 36.28 -8.24
N ALA A 73 16.17 35.08 -8.14
CA ALA A 73 16.95 33.86 -8.08
C ALA A 73 17.60 33.53 -9.43
N GLU A 74 16.95 33.84 -10.56
CA GLU A 74 17.55 33.74 -11.91
C GLU A 74 18.70 34.73 -12.12
N GLU A 75 18.63 35.90 -11.48
CA GLU A 75 19.72 36.89 -11.43
C GLU A 75 20.92 36.44 -10.57
N GLY A 76 20.86 35.24 -9.96
CA GLY A 76 21.96 34.64 -9.20
C GLY A 76 21.88 34.85 -7.69
N HIS A 77 20.79 35.42 -7.17
CA HIS A 77 20.64 35.70 -5.74
C HIS A 77 20.13 34.50 -4.94
N GLN A 78 20.41 34.50 -3.64
CA GLN A 78 19.74 33.62 -2.69
C GLN A 78 18.47 34.31 -2.17
N VAL A 79 17.31 33.68 -2.40
CA VAL A 79 16.01 34.28 -2.11
C VAL A 79 15.21 33.36 -1.19
N ALA A 80 14.76 33.89 -0.04
CA ALA A 80 13.82 33.19 0.83
C ALA A 80 12.40 33.76 0.68
N VAL A 81 11.48 32.91 0.23
CA VAL A 81 10.04 33.18 0.19
C VAL A 81 9.40 32.58 1.44
N ILE A 82 9.01 33.42 2.39
CA ILE A 82 8.56 32.98 3.71
C ILE A 82 7.03 32.77 3.75
N SER A 83 6.61 31.72 4.44
CA SER A 83 5.20 31.38 4.71
C SER A 83 5.03 31.03 6.19
N SER A 84 3.96 31.52 6.81
CA SER A 84 3.57 31.08 8.15
C SER A 84 3.11 29.62 8.09
N GLY A 85 3.41 28.85 9.13
CA GLY A 85 3.12 27.42 9.15
C GLY A 85 4.07 26.66 8.22
N ASP A 86 3.51 25.82 7.37
CA ASP A 86 4.24 25.11 6.32
C ASP A 86 3.97 25.78 4.96
N SER A 87 5.00 25.95 4.13
CA SER A 87 4.86 26.59 2.82
C SER A 87 4.04 25.79 1.80
N GLY A 88 3.91 24.47 2.01
CA GLY A 88 3.08 23.58 1.19
C GLY A 88 1.61 23.54 1.60
N VAL A 89 1.26 24.03 2.80
CA VAL A 89 -0.12 24.00 3.32
C VAL A 89 -0.74 25.38 3.19
N TYR A 90 -1.46 25.62 2.07
CA TYR A 90 -2.07 26.92 1.73
C TYR A 90 -1.06 28.09 1.73
N GLY A 91 0.21 27.79 1.46
CA GLY A 91 1.32 28.75 1.42
C GLY A 91 1.87 28.97 0.01
N MET A 92 3.08 29.53 -0.08
CA MET A 92 3.66 29.99 -1.35
C MET A 92 4.24 28.88 -2.24
N ALA A 93 4.44 27.66 -1.75
CA ALA A 93 5.16 26.62 -2.51
C ALA A 93 4.47 26.26 -3.83
N GLY A 94 3.16 26.05 -3.80
CA GLY A 94 2.38 25.73 -5.01
C GLY A 94 2.49 26.84 -6.06
N LEU A 95 2.25 28.08 -5.64
CA LEU A 95 2.30 29.23 -6.55
C LEU A 95 3.70 29.48 -7.13
N ILE A 96 4.76 29.28 -6.36
CA ILE A 96 6.13 29.39 -6.87
C ILE A 96 6.38 28.34 -7.96
N TYR A 97 5.97 27.08 -7.73
CA TYR A 97 6.10 26.04 -8.75
C TYR A 97 5.25 26.33 -10.00
N GLU A 98 4.03 26.86 -9.83
CA GLU A 98 3.19 27.27 -10.97
C GLU A 98 3.89 28.33 -11.83
N VAL A 99 4.45 29.37 -11.21
CA VAL A 99 5.22 30.40 -11.92
C VAL A 99 6.46 29.83 -12.62
N LEU A 100 7.21 28.95 -11.95
CA LEU A 100 8.37 28.28 -12.54
C LEU A 100 7.97 27.43 -13.77
N VAL A 101 6.87 26.69 -13.67
CA VAL A 101 6.34 25.87 -14.78
C VAL A 101 5.93 26.74 -15.96
N GLU A 102 5.22 27.85 -15.72
CA GLU A 102 4.85 28.80 -16.76
C GLU A 102 6.06 29.44 -17.47
N GLN A 103 7.18 29.60 -16.76
CA GLN A 103 8.43 30.13 -17.29
C GLN A 103 9.33 29.07 -17.95
N GLY A 104 8.88 27.81 -18.04
CA GLY A 104 9.66 26.74 -18.66
C GLY A 104 10.86 26.27 -17.83
N TRP A 105 10.81 26.43 -16.51
CA TRP A 105 11.86 26.00 -15.61
C TRP A 105 12.06 24.47 -15.63
N HIS A 106 13.32 24.04 -15.63
CA HIS A 106 13.72 22.65 -15.49
C HIS A 106 14.59 22.46 -14.25
N LYS A 107 14.34 21.39 -13.48
CA LYS A 107 15.03 21.12 -12.21
C LYS A 107 16.56 20.98 -12.34
N GLU A 108 17.06 20.49 -13.47
CA GLU A 108 18.50 20.20 -13.67
C GLU A 108 19.31 21.42 -14.15
N SER A 109 18.69 22.29 -14.94
CA SER A 109 19.35 23.42 -15.61
C SER A 109 18.93 24.79 -15.06
N GLY A 110 17.77 24.89 -14.42
CA GLY A 110 17.24 26.12 -13.85
C GLY A 110 17.79 26.45 -12.45
N VAL A 111 17.18 27.46 -11.83
CA VAL A 111 17.46 27.88 -10.45
C VAL A 111 17.23 26.71 -9.49
N GLU A 112 18.08 26.57 -8.47
CA GLU A 112 17.89 25.57 -7.43
C GLU A 112 16.71 25.97 -6.52
N VAL A 113 15.76 25.05 -6.33
CA VAL A 113 14.56 25.30 -5.50
C VAL A 113 14.54 24.31 -4.34
N GLU A 114 14.41 24.82 -3.13
CA GLU A 114 14.36 24.02 -1.90
C GLU A 114 13.16 24.43 -1.05
N VAL A 115 12.23 23.50 -0.81
CA VAL A 115 11.11 23.69 0.10
C VAL A 115 11.55 23.30 1.51
N ILE A 116 11.47 24.24 2.45
CA ILE A 116 11.84 24.03 3.85
C ILE A 116 10.58 23.86 4.69
N PRO A 117 10.39 22.71 5.35
CA PRO A 117 9.17 22.42 6.08
C PRO A 117 9.06 23.25 7.36
N GLY A 118 7.82 23.57 7.72
CA GLY A 118 7.47 24.29 8.95
C GLY A 118 6.31 23.62 9.71
N ILE A 119 6.16 23.96 10.99
CA ILE A 119 5.07 23.42 11.81
C ILE A 119 3.76 24.09 11.40
N SER A 120 2.90 23.36 10.68
CA SER A 120 1.62 23.87 10.19
C SER A 120 0.63 24.21 11.31
N ALA A 121 -0.43 24.98 10.98
CA ALA A 121 -1.40 25.47 11.96
C ALA A 121 -2.14 24.31 12.66
N ILE A 122 -2.42 23.22 11.94
CA ILE A 122 -3.05 22.03 12.50
C ILE A 122 -2.22 21.45 13.65
N ASN A 123 -0.90 21.30 13.49
CA ASN A 123 -0.03 20.71 14.51
C ASN A 123 0.19 21.67 15.68
N SER A 124 0.48 22.94 15.39
CA SER A 124 0.69 23.96 16.42
C SER A 124 -0.57 24.18 17.27
N CYS A 125 -1.74 24.30 16.65
CA CYS A 125 -3.00 24.44 17.40
C CYS A 125 -3.35 23.15 18.17
N SER A 126 -3.12 21.97 17.58
CA SER A 126 -3.37 20.71 18.28
C SER A 126 -2.54 20.55 19.55
N SER A 127 -1.26 20.95 19.51
CA SER A 127 -0.38 20.89 20.69
C SER A 127 -0.85 21.76 21.86
N LEU A 128 -1.64 22.79 21.59
CA LEU A 128 -2.25 23.67 22.59
C LEU A 128 -3.62 23.16 23.10
N LEU A 129 -4.21 22.19 22.40
CA LEU A 129 -5.50 21.60 22.74
C LEU A 129 -5.38 20.23 23.41
N GLY A 130 -4.23 19.55 23.31
CA GLY A 130 -4.03 18.18 23.77
C GLY A 130 -3.60 17.26 22.62
N ALA A 131 -4.44 16.28 22.28
CA ALA A 131 -4.16 15.31 21.22
C ALA A 131 -5.34 15.12 20.24
N PRO A 132 -5.91 16.19 19.66
CA PRO A 132 -7.11 16.08 18.83
C PRO A 132 -6.86 15.43 17.46
N ILE A 133 -5.62 15.39 16.95
CA ILE A 133 -5.27 14.87 15.61
C ILE A 133 -4.51 13.53 15.63
N MET A 134 -4.64 12.76 16.71
CA MET A 134 -3.97 11.46 16.86
C MET A 134 -4.49 10.40 15.87
N HIS A 135 -5.73 10.55 15.41
CA HIS A 135 -6.35 9.71 14.38
C HIS A 135 -6.37 10.45 13.03
N ASP A 136 -6.84 9.75 11.99
CA ASP A 136 -7.01 10.29 10.64
C ASP A 136 -7.67 11.67 10.66
N SER A 137 -6.96 12.65 10.09
CA SER A 137 -7.36 14.05 10.08
C SER A 137 -7.20 14.64 8.69
N CYS A 138 -7.97 15.68 8.39
CA CYS A 138 -7.88 16.44 7.15
C CYS A 138 -7.85 17.94 7.41
N THR A 139 -7.20 18.68 6.50
CA THR A 139 -7.20 20.14 6.50
C THR A 139 -8.09 20.63 5.38
N ILE A 140 -9.00 21.57 5.67
CA ILE A 140 -9.89 22.18 4.67
C ILE A 140 -9.84 23.70 4.83
N SER A 141 -9.47 24.41 3.77
CA SER A 141 -9.62 25.87 3.73
C SER A 141 -11.06 26.25 3.39
N LEU A 142 -11.62 27.20 4.15
CA LEU A 142 -12.91 27.84 3.84
C LEU A 142 -12.76 29.09 2.97
N SER A 143 -11.61 29.28 2.31
CA SER A 143 -11.42 30.33 1.33
C SER A 143 -11.95 29.90 -0.03
N ASP A 144 -13.02 30.56 -0.47
CA ASP A 144 -13.63 30.38 -1.79
C ASP A 144 -13.10 31.38 -2.84
N HIS A 145 -12.00 32.09 -2.54
CA HIS A 145 -11.43 33.09 -3.45
C HIS A 145 -10.92 32.48 -4.77
N LEU A 146 -10.29 31.31 -4.70
CA LEU A 146 -9.75 30.57 -5.84
C LEU A 146 -10.37 29.18 -6.00
N THR A 147 -11.29 28.79 -5.12
CA THR A 147 -11.92 27.47 -5.13
C THR A 147 -13.43 27.63 -5.05
N PRO A 148 -14.20 27.11 -6.02
CA PRO A 148 -15.66 27.17 -5.95
C PRO A 148 -16.21 26.55 -4.65
N TRP A 149 -17.17 27.23 -4.02
CA TRP A 149 -17.77 26.78 -2.76
C TRP A 149 -18.31 25.34 -2.84
N THR A 150 -18.91 24.95 -3.96
CA THR A 150 -19.44 23.60 -4.20
C THR A 150 -18.39 22.50 -4.04
N ILE A 151 -17.12 22.78 -4.33
CA ILE A 151 -16.02 21.84 -4.12
C ILE A 151 -15.63 21.79 -2.64
N ILE A 152 -15.66 22.93 -1.93
CA ILE A 152 -15.39 23.00 -0.49
C ILE A 152 -16.48 22.25 0.29
N GLU A 153 -17.74 22.46 -0.06
CA GLU A 153 -18.89 21.73 0.49
C GLU A 153 -18.73 20.22 0.30
N LYS A 154 -18.40 19.77 -0.92
CA LYS A 154 -18.12 18.34 -1.19
C LYS A 154 -16.99 17.78 -0.31
N ARG A 155 -15.92 18.56 -0.08
CA ARG A 155 -14.81 18.15 0.79
C ARG A 155 -15.25 18.03 2.25
N LEU A 156 -16.05 18.98 2.74
CA LEU A 156 -16.61 18.95 4.09
C LEU A 156 -17.53 17.75 4.27
N GLU A 157 -18.46 17.50 3.34
CA GLU A 157 -19.35 16.34 3.39
C GLU A 157 -18.58 15.02 3.37
N ALA A 158 -17.57 14.89 2.50
CA ALA A 158 -16.76 13.68 2.43
C ALA A 158 -15.95 13.44 3.71
N ALA A 159 -15.30 14.47 4.25
CA ALA A 159 -14.54 14.38 5.51
C ALA A 159 -15.45 14.02 6.70
N ALA A 160 -16.65 14.62 6.74
CA ALA A 160 -17.64 14.32 7.75
C ALA A 160 -18.14 12.86 7.64
N ALA A 161 -18.54 12.44 6.45
CA ALA A 161 -19.04 11.09 6.19
C ALA A 161 -18.00 10.00 6.49
N ALA A 162 -16.72 10.28 6.28
CA ALA A 162 -15.62 9.35 6.52
C ALA A 162 -15.03 9.41 7.96
N ASP A 163 -15.70 10.09 8.88
CA ASP A 163 -15.30 10.22 10.29
C ASP A 163 -13.91 10.84 10.57
N PHE A 164 -13.44 11.73 9.70
CA PHE A 164 -12.18 12.45 9.93
C PHE A 164 -12.32 13.50 11.04
N VAL A 165 -11.22 13.73 11.76
CA VAL A 165 -10.99 15.00 12.49
C VAL A 165 -10.71 16.09 11.45
N ILE A 166 -11.31 17.27 11.61
CA ILE A 166 -11.26 18.32 10.58
C ILE A 166 -10.61 19.58 11.14
N ALA A 167 -9.50 20.01 10.54
CA ALA A 167 -8.88 21.31 10.81
C ALA A 167 -9.28 22.31 9.72
N LEU A 168 -10.09 23.31 10.08
CA LEU A 168 -10.51 24.36 9.17
C LEU A 168 -9.50 25.50 9.16
N TYR A 169 -9.00 25.80 7.97
CA TYR A 169 -8.13 26.93 7.67
C TYR A 169 -8.94 28.08 7.08
N ASN A 170 -8.43 29.30 7.29
CA ASN A 170 -9.05 30.53 6.81
C ASN A 170 -10.56 30.59 7.13
N PRO A 171 -11.00 30.25 8.36
CA PRO A 171 -12.41 29.90 8.63
C PRO A 171 -13.36 31.10 8.45
N LYS A 172 -12.89 32.32 8.74
CA LYS A 172 -13.68 33.54 8.64
C LYS A 172 -12.79 34.74 8.32
N SER A 173 -13.32 35.72 7.61
CA SER A 173 -12.68 37.03 7.38
C SER A 173 -13.74 38.13 7.38
N GLY A 174 -13.33 39.40 7.25
CA GLY A 174 -14.28 40.52 7.18
C GLY A 174 -15.30 40.40 6.04
N ARG A 175 -14.93 39.77 4.91
CA ARG A 175 -15.82 39.53 3.77
C ARG A 175 -16.47 38.13 3.78
N ARG A 176 -15.77 37.12 4.30
CA ARG A 176 -16.19 35.72 4.34
C ARG A 176 -16.73 35.36 5.72
N THR A 177 -18.02 35.56 5.93
CA THR A 177 -18.68 35.34 7.24
C THR A 177 -19.63 34.15 7.25
N LYS A 178 -20.11 33.70 6.08
CA LYS A 178 -21.13 32.64 5.95
C LYS A 178 -20.54 31.23 5.89
N GLN A 179 -19.31 31.08 5.41
CA GLN A 179 -18.67 29.79 5.13
C GLN A 179 -18.55 28.93 6.39
N ILE A 180 -18.17 29.51 7.53
CA ILE A 180 -18.07 28.78 8.80
C ILE A 180 -19.43 28.31 9.33
N VAL A 181 -20.48 29.11 9.08
CA VAL A 181 -21.87 28.76 9.45
C VAL A 181 -22.33 27.56 8.62
N GLU A 182 -22.05 27.60 7.33
CA GLU A 182 -22.41 26.53 6.41
C GLU A 182 -21.60 25.26 6.67
N ALA A 183 -20.30 25.38 6.98
CA ALA A 183 -19.48 24.25 7.39
C ALA A 183 -20.06 23.57 8.64
N ARG A 184 -20.44 24.33 9.69
CA ARG A 184 -21.12 23.77 10.86
C ARG A 184 -22.41 23.04 10.47
N ARG A 185 -23.26 23.65 9.64
CA ARG A 185 -24.52 23.05 9.16
C ARG A 185 -24.29 21.70 8.47
N ILE A 186 -23.28 21.61 7.61
CA ILE A 186 -22.90 20.38 6.92
C ILE A 186 -22.44 19.32 7.92
N LEU A 187 -21.56 19.68 8.85
CA LEU A 187 -21.00 18.75 9.82
C LEU A 187 -22.05 18.18 10.79
N LEU A 188 -23.03 19.00 11.19
CA LEU A 188 -24.15 18.56 12.04
C LEU A 188 -25.03 17.46 11.40
N LYS A 189 -24.95 17.26 10.07
CA LYS A 189 -25.62 16.11 9.42
C LYS A 189 -24.97 14.76 9.78
N TYR A 190 -23.69 14.75 10.21
CA TYR A 190 -22.88 13.55 10.42
C TYR A 190 -22.27 13.42 11.82
N ARG A 191 -22.36 14.47 12.64
CA ARG A 191 -21.74 14.56 13.97
C ARG A 191 -22.76 14.99 15.00
N SER A 192 -22.51 14.60 16.25
CA SER A 192 -23.30 15.08 17.38
C SER A 192 -23.10 16.60 17.56
N PRO A 193 -24.14 17.36 17.94
CA PRO A 193 -23.97 18.75 18.37
C PRO A 193 -22.94 18.91 19.50
N ASN A 194 -22.77 17.87 20.33
CA ASN A 194 -21.81 17.84 21.45
C ASN A 194 -20.38 17.47 21.03
N THR A 195 -20.11 17.22 19.73
CA THR A 195 -18.75 16.89 19.27
C THR A 195 -17.78 18.02 19.67
N PRO A 196 -16.65 17.72 20.33
CA PRO A 196 -15.70 18.73 20.75
C PRO A 196 -15.10 19.53 19.60
N VAL A 197 -14.95 20.84 19.81
CA VAL A 197 -14.33 21.78 18.88
C VAL A 197 -13.32 22.66 19.62
N GLY A 198 -12.09 22.70 19.13
CA GLY A 198 -11.06 23.63 19.59
C GLY A 198 -10.94 24.82 18.65
N LEU A 199 -10.98 26.04 19.19
CA LEU A 199 -10.73 27.29 18.50
C LEU A 199 -9.42 27.87 19.02
N VAL A 200 -8.40 27.94 18.17
CA VAL A 200 -7.09 28.47 18.55
C VAL A 200 -6.78 29.69 17.69
N LYS A 201 -6.73 30.85 18.33
CA LYS A 201 -6.41 32.14 17.71
C LYS A 201 -4.96 32.49 18.01
N SER A 202 -4.20 32.84 16.96
CA SER A 202 -2.81 33.31 17.08
C SER A 202 -1.90 32.37 17.90
N ALA A 203 -1.94 31.06 17.62
CA ALA A 203 -1.11 30.06 18.29
C ALA A 203 0.37 30.49 18.37
N TYR A 204 0.94 30.42 19.56
CA TYR A 204 2.33 30.81 19.87
C TYR A 204 2.67 32.26 19.50
N ARG A 205 1.70 33.18 19.60
CA ARG A 205 1.94 34.63 19.42
C ARG A 205 1.34 35.39 20.60
N GLU A 206 1.67 36.68 20.72
CA GLU A 206 1.25 37.52 21.85
C GLU A 206 -0.26 37.50 22.14
N ARG A 207 -1.11 37.38 21.11
CA ARG A 207 -2.58 37.37 21.25
C ARG A 207 -3.17 35.96 21.19
N GLN A 208 -2.44 34.97 21.71
CA GLN A 208 -2.91 33.60 21.79
C GLN A 208 -4.21 33.51 22.59
N SER A 209 -5.20 32.82 22.05
CA SER A 209 -6.44 32.50 22.76
C SER A 209 -6.89 31.10 22.35
N ILE A 210 -7.28 30.30 23.34
CA ILE A 210 -7.68 28.91 23.18
C ILE A 210 -9.07 28.78 23.79
N VAL A 211 -9.99 28.21 23.02
CA VAL A 211 -11.35 27.90 23.48
C VAL A 211 -11.68 26.48 23.08
N ILE A 212 -12.08 25.66 24.06
CA ILE A 212 -12.69 24.36 23.81
C ILE A 212 -14.20 24.52 24.00
N THR A 213 -14.95 24.10 23.01
CA THR A 213 -16.41 24.23 22.93
C THR A 213 -16.98 23.04 22.18
N THR A 214 -18.23 23.11 21.75
CA THR A 214 -18.91 22.05 20.99
C THR A 214 -19.22 22.51 19.57
N LEU A 215 -19.53 21.55 18.69
CA LEU A 215 -19.97 21.83 17.33
C LEU A 215 -21.24 22.70 17.29
N ASP A 216 -22.10 22.60 18.30
CA ASP A 216 -23.28 23.45 18.43
C ASP A 216 -22.92 24.89 18.80
N ASN A 217 -22.05 25.07 19.79
CA ASN A 217 -21.76 26.37 20.40
C ASN A 217 -20.57 27.11 19.76
N MET A 218 -19.84 26.48 18.82
CA MET A 218 -18.62 27.07 18.24
C MET A 218 -18.81 28.46 17.60
N LEU A 219 -20.03 28.79 17.14
CA LEU A 219 -20.33 30.08 16.52
C LEU A 219 -20.60 31.21 17.53
N GLU A 220 -20.75 30.89 18.81
CA GLU A 220 -20.91 31.87 19.89
C GLU A 220 -19.57 32.53 20.27
N HIS A 221 -18.46 31.97 19.80
CA HIS A 221 -17.11 32.44 20.07
C HIS A 221 -16.52 33.22 18.89
N GLU A 222 -15.50 34.04 19.17
CA GLU A 222 -14.82 34.83 18.13
C GLU A 222 -13.98 33.93 17.20
N ILE A 223 -14.43 33.80 15.95
CA ILE A 223 -13.67 33.14 14.87
C ILE A 223 -13.22 34.20 13.87
N GLY A 224 -11.91 34.33 13.68
CA GLY A 224 -11.31 35.28 12.75
C GLY A 224 -10.33 34.65 11.77
N MET A 225 -9.59 35.51 11.04
CA MET A 225 -8.62 35.06 10.04
C MET A 225 -7.39 34.38 10.66
N LEU A 226 -7.07 34.70 11.92
CA LEU A 226 -5.96 34.12 12.68
C LEU A 226 -6.39 32.92 13.54
N THR A 227 -7.62 32.44 13.36
CA THR A 227 -8.16 31.29 14.08
C THR A 227 -8.03 30.03 13.23
N THR A 228 -7.57 28.95 13.83
CA THR A 228 -7.73 27.59 13.31
C THR A 228 -8.79 26.89 14.14
N VAL A 229 -9.73 26.22 13.47
CA VAL A 229 -10.81 25.47 14.11
C VAL A 229 -10.51 23.99 13.95
N ILE A 230 -10.42 23.23 15.04
CA ILE A 230 -10.22 21.79 15.03
C ILE A 230 -11.51 21.14 15.53
N ILE A 231 -12.20 20.40 14.68
CA ILE A 231 -13.43 19.68 15.01
C ILE A 231 -13.10 18.20 15.17
N GLY A 232 -13.46 17.64 16.32
CA GLY A 232 -13.27 16.23 16.62
C GLY A 232 -14.06 15.30 15.72
N ASN A 233 -13.67 14.03 15.70
CA ASN A 233 -14.47 12.96 15.13
C ASN A 233 -15.41 12.35 16.19
N THR A 234 -16.14 11.28 15.85
CA THR A 234 -17.09 10.66 16.78
C THR A 234 -16.48 10.11 18.06
N SER A 235 -15.17 9.79 18.06
CA SER A 235 -14.45 9.27 19.23
C SER A 235 -13.78 10.34 20.09
N THR A 236 -13.80 11.60 19.65
CA THR A 236 -13.12 12.69 20.34
C THR A 236 -13.89 13.11 21.59
N PHE A 237 -13.18 13.29 22.71
CA PHE A 237 -13.74 13.77 23.96
C PHE A 237 -12.84 14.84 24.60
N VAL A 238 -13.34 15.49 25.64
CA VAL A 238 -12.59 16.46 26.46
C VAL A 238 -12.42 15.88 27.86
N TYR A 239 -11.19 15.94 28.38
CA TYR A 239 -10.87 15.56 29.76
C TYR A 239 -9.88 16.58 30.32
N ASP A 240 -10.21 17.20 31.45
CA ASP A 240 -9.37 18.21 32.11
C ASP A 240 -8.88 19.30 31.16
N ASP A 241 -9.82 19.89 30.40
CA ASP A 241 -9.56 20.90 29.35
C ASP A 241 -8.59 20.44 28.24
N LEU A 242 -8.38 19.12 28.09
CA LEU A 242 -7.64 18.53 26.98
C LEU A 242 -8.59 17.84 26.02
N MET A 243 -8.53 18.23 24.75
CA MET A 243 -9.22 17.59 23.64
C MET A 243 -8.41 16.38 23.17
N ILE A 244 -9.00 15.19 23.26
CA ILE A 244 -8.33 13.91 23.03
C ILE A 244 -9.10 13.12 21.98
N THR A 245 -8.40 12.72 20.92
CA THR A 245 -8.90 11.75 19.95
C THR A 245 -8.16 10.43 20.16
N PRO A 246 -8.82 9.36 20.61
CA PRO A 246 -8.15 8.08 20.85
C PRO A 246 -7.55 7.49 19.56
N ARG A 247 -6.33 6.95 19.65
CA ARG A 247 -5.76 6.11 18.57
C ARG A 247 -6.46 4.75 18.42
N GLY A 248 -7.19 4.32 19.45
CA GLY A 248 -7.85 3.01 19.50
C GLY A 248 -7.10 1.95 20.33
N TYR A 249 -6.10 2.34 21.14
CA TYR A 249 -5.37 1.41 22.03
C TYR A 249 -6.31 0.62 22.94
N GLN A 250 -7.36 1.23 23.50
CA GLN A 250 -8.32 0.56 24.38
C GLN A 250 -9.03 -0.64 23.73
N ARG A 251 -9.00 -0.78 22.40
CA ARG A 251 -9.51 -1.98 21.72
C ARG A 251 -8.67 -3.24 22.02
N LYS A 252 -7.43 -3.07 22.48
CA LYS A 252 -6.47 -4.16 22.75
C LYS A 252 -5.81 -4.09 24.13
N TYR A 253 -5.77 -2.91 24.73
CA TYR A 253 -5.00 -2.63 25.94
C TYR A 253 -5.92 -2.12 27.04
N THR A 254 -5.69 -2.57 28.27
CA THR A 254 -6.24 -1.94 29.47
C THR A 254 -5.19 -0.95 29.97
N LEU A 255 -5.44 0.35 29.79
CA LEU A 255 -4.40 1.38 29.95
C LEU A 255 -3.94 1.62 31.40
N ASP A 256 -4.72 1.15 32.37
CA ASP A 256 -4.50 1.26 33.81
C ASP A 256 -3.86 0.00 34.44
N HIS A 257 -3.57 -1.05 33.64
CA HIS A 257 -2.97 -2.29 34.13
C HIS A 257 -1.57 -2.52 33.56
N GLU A 258 -0.59 -2.86 34.39
CA GLU A 258 0.76 -3.23 33.91
C GLU A 258 0.74 -4.55 33.13
N VAL A 259 -0.02 -5.54 33.62
CA VAL A 259 -0.17 -6.84 32.98
C VAL A 259 -1.38 -6.81 32.06
N GLN A 260 -1.12 -6.98 30.77
CA GLN A 260 -2.15 -6.96 29.73
C GLN A 260 -2.79 -8.35 29.55
N PRO A 261 -4.10 -8.42 29.28
CA PRO A 261 -4.83 -9.69 29.17
C PRO A 261 -4.32 -10.58 28.02
N LEU A 262 -3.81 -9.96 26.95
CA LEU A 262 -3.22 -10.66 25.80
C LEU A 262 -1.69 -10.53 25.82
N LYS A 263 -0.98 -11.64 25.62
CA LYS A 263 0.48 -11.64 25.40
C LYS A 263 0.80 -11.00 24.05
N PRO A 264 2.03 -10.47 23.84
CA PRO A 264 2.38 -9.76 22.60
C PRO A 264 2.07 -10.54 21.30
N HIS A 265 2.33 -11.85 21.26
CA HIS A 265 2.05 -12.70 20.10
C HIS A 265 0.55 -12.97 19.89
N GLU A 266 -0.29 -12.81 20.91
CA GLU A 266 -1.74 -13.01 20.83
C GLU A 266 -2.46 -11.75 20.31
N ARG A 267 -1.90 -10.57 20.56
CA ARG A 267 -2.46 -9.27 20.10
C ARG A 267 -2.45 -9.09 18.59
N LEU A 268 -1.61 -9.85 17.89
CA LEU A 268 -1.47 -9.83 16.43
C LEU A 268 -2.26 -10.95 15.74
N LYS A 269 -2.95 -11.79 16.52
CA LYS A 269 -3.84 -12.81 15.97
C LYS A 269 -5.11 -12.15 15.42
N LYS A 270 -5.71 -12.80 14.42
CA LYS A 270 -6.91 -12.30 13.73
C LYS A 270 -8.08 -12.07 14.68
N GLU A 271 -8.25 -12.92 15.68
CA GLU A 271 -9.36 -12.80 16.64
C GLU A 271 -9.27 -11.53 17.49
N ALA A 272 -8.05 -11.03 17.71
CA ALA A 272 -7.78 -9.79 18.46
C ALA A 272 -7.83 -8.52 17.60
N GLU A 273 -8.07 -8.65 16.28
CA GLU A 273 -8.16 -7.53 15.34
C GLU A 273 -9.37 -7.66 14.39
N PRO A 274 -10.61 -7.83 14.88
CA PRO A 274 -11.78 -8.04 14.01
C PRO A 274 -12.06 -6.89 13.03
N TRP A 275 -11.46 -5.71 13.26
CA TRP A 275 -11.53 -4.54 12.38
C TRP A 275 -10.45 -4.51 11.29
N SER A 276 -9.48 -5.44 11.29
CA SER A 276 -8.41 -5.46 10.28
C SER A 276 -8.94 -5.78 8.89
N LEU A 277 -8.25 -5.29 7.87
CA LEU A 277 -8.63 -5.54 6.48
C LEU A 277 -8.70 -7.05 6.16
N GLU A 278 -7.74 -7.84 6.67
CA GLU A 278 -7.70 -9.29 6.47
C GLU A 278 -8.96 -10.00 7.01
N ASN A 279 -9.49 -9.54 8.15
CA ASN A 279 -10.70 -10.07 8.76
C ASN A 279 -11.98 -9.53 8.13
N LEU A 280 -11.92 -8.33 7.54
CA LEU A 280 -13.03 -7.79 6.77
C LEU A 280 -13.14 -8.44 5.40
N GLU A 281 -12.04 -8.90 4.80
CA GLU A 281 -12.06 -9.64 3.54
C GLU A 281 -12.60 -11.07 3.70
N SER A 282 -12.30 -11.75 4.81
CA SER A 282 -12.93 -13.04 5.13
C SER A 282 -14.44 -12.88 5.32
N LYS A 283 -14.90 -11.82 6.03
CA LYS A 283 -16.34 -11.51 6.17
C LYS A 283 -17.00 -11.01 4.88
N LYS A 284 -16.31 -10.21 4.04
CA LYS A 284 -16.83 -9.75 2.73
C LYS A 284 -16.95 -10.88 1.71
N ARG A 285 -16.20 -11.97 1.88
CA ARG A 285 -16.38 -13.20 1.10
C ARG A 285 -17.61 -13.99 1.55
N GLU A 286 -18.04 -13.85 2.81
CA GLU A 286 -19.22 -14.55 3.35
C GLU A 286 -20.53 -13.76 3.25
N SER A 287 -20.52 -12.43 3.11
CA SER A 287 -21.74 -11.67 2.80
C SER A 287 -21.50 -10.41 1.96
N LYS A 288 -21.42 -10.57 0.64
CA LYS A 288 -21.86 -9.49 -0.25
C LYS A 288 -23.22 -9.88 -0.80
N LYS A 289 -24.27 -9.20 -0.31
CA LYS A 289 -25.53 -9.18 -1.05
C LYS A 289 -25.21 -8.72 -2.47
N THR A 290 -25.59 -9.51 -3.46
CA THR A 290 -25.31 -9.16 -4.86
C THR A 290 -26.00 -7.83 -5.18
N PRO A 291 -25.51 -7.05 -6.16
CA PRO A 291 -26.22 -5.87 -6.65
C PRO A 291 -27.69 -6.14 -6.96
N PHE A 292 -28.00 -7.37 -7.40
CA PHE A 292 -29.36 -7.87 -7.58
C PHE A 292 -30.14 -7.99 -6.27
N GLN A 293 -29.56 -8.57 -5.21
CA GLN A 293 -30.22 -8.66 -3.90
C GLN A 293 -30.45 -7.28 -3.26
N LEU A 294 -29.51 -6.36 -3.41
CA LEU A 294 -29.68 -4.96 -2.97
C LEU A 294 -30.76 -4.24 -3.77
N ALA A 295 -30.84 -4.49 -5.09
CA ALA A 295 -31.90 -3.96 -5.94
C ALA A 295 -33.27 -4.54 -5.56
N CYS A 296 -33.36 -5.85 -5.28
CA CYS A 296 -34.61 -6.49 -4.85
C CYS A 296 -35.10 -5.98 -3.50
N GLU A 297 -34.20 -5.74 -2.53
CA GLU A 297 -34.57 -5.12 -1.25
C GLU A 297 -35.02 -3.68 -1.41
N ALA A 298 -34.34 -2.89 -2.25
CA ALA A 298 -34.78 -1.53 -2.56
C ALA A 298 -36.15 -1.51 -3.25
N ILE A 299 -36.44 -2.48 -4.12
CA ILE A 299 -37.75 -2.64 -4.77
C ILE A 299 -38.82 -3.10 -3.76
N ALA A 300 -38.47 -3.98 -2.82
CA ALA A 300 -39.39 -4.44 -1.77
C ALA A 300 -39.79 -3.31 -0.80
N MET A 301 -39.02 -2.22 -0.73
CA MET A 301 -39.33 -1.03 0.06
C MET A 301 -40.19 0.00 -0.69
N LEU A 302 -40.58 -0.27 -1.94
CA LEU A 302 -41.46 0.60 -2.75
C LEU A 302 -42.89 0.03 -2.82
N ASP A 303 -43.90 0.83 -2.50
CA ASP A 303 -45.32 0.46 -2.61
C ASP A 303 -45.81 0.24 -4.05
N ARG A 304 -45.02 0.60 -5.06
CA ARG A 304 -45.30 0.34 -6.47
C ARG A 304 -44.22 -0.56 -7.06
N LYS A 305 -44.60 -1.76 -7.51
CA LYS A 305 -43.72 -2.68 -8.24
C LYS A 305 -43.44 -2.13 -9.65
N PRO A 306 -42.24 -1.65 -9.97
CA PRO A 306 -41.90 -1.26 -11.33
C PRO A 306 -41.63 -2.53 -12.15
N ASN A 307 -42.13 -2.56 -13.38
CA ASN A 307 -41.95 -3.69 -14.28
C ASN A 307 -40.60 -3.54 -15.01
N PHE A 308 -39.53 -4.11 -14.47
CA PHE A 308 -38.23 -4.14 -15.13
C PHE A 308 -38.06 -5.46 -15.88
N VAL A 309 -37.70 -5.36 -17.16
CA VAL A 309 -37.17 -6.49 -17.92
C VAL A 309 -35.68 -6.57 -17.60
N VAL A 310 -35.28 -7.56 -16.79
CA VAL A 310 -33.86 -7.85 -16.53
C VAL A 310 -33.32 -8.61 -17.74
N GLU A 311 -32.59 -7.93 -18.62
CA GLU A 311 -31.72 -8.62 -19.56
C GLU A 311 -30.57 -9.26 -18.79
N LYS A 312 -30.67 -10.57 -18.57
CA LYS A 312 -29.55 -11.37 -18.06
C LYS A 312 -28.48 -11.39 -19.14
N THR A 313 -27.44 -10.59 -18.98
CA THR A 313 -26.17 -10.85 -19.65
C THR A 313 -25.61 -12.15 -19.07
N ASP A 314 -25.40 -13.16 -19.93
CA ASP A 314 -24.87 -14.47 -19.56
C ASP A 314 -23.36 -14.36 -19.30
N TYR A 315 -23.00 -13.71 -18.18
CA TYR A 315 -21.61 -13.60 -17.75
C TYR A 315 -21.16 -14.93 -17.13
N LYS A 316 -20.31 -15.66 -17.85
CA LYS A 316 -19.66 -16.87 -17.36
C LYS A 316 -18.27 -16.52 -16.79
N PRO A 317 -17.96 -16.84 -15.52
CA PRO A 317 -16.62 -16.62 -14.98
C PRO A 317 -15.62 -17.55 -15.68
N VAL A 318 -14.37 -17.10 -15.79
CA VAL A 318 -13.29 -17.89 -16.40
C VAL A 318 -12.73 -18.85 -15.37
N PHE A 319 -12.80 -20.14 -15.66
CA PHE A 319 -12.18 -21.22 -14.87
C PHE A 319 -10.84 -21.60 -15.48
N GLU A 320 -9.76 -21.54 -14.69
CA GLU A 320 -8.40 -21.85 -15.13
C GLU A 320 -7.80 -23.04 -14.38
N PHE A 321 -7.21 -23.98 -15.13
CA PHE A 321 -6.60 -25.19 -14.57
C PHE A 321 -5.54 -25.78 -15.52
N ALA A 322 -4.71 -26.66 -15.00
CA ALA A 322 -3.68 -27.38 -15.75
C ALA A 322 -4.05 -28.87 -15.87
N ILE A 323 -3.69 -29.48 -17.00
CA ILE A 323 -3.98 -30.88 -17.30
C ILE A 323 -2.70 -31.64 -17.65
N SER A 324 -2.61 -32.88 -17.16
CA SER A 324 -1.59 -33.86 -17.52
C SER A 324 -2.21 -35.25 -17.72
N PRO A 325 -1.69 -36.11 -18.61
CA PRO A 325 -2.15 -37.50 -18.75
C PRO A 325 -1.57 -38.44 -17.68
N GLY A 326 -0.76 -37.91 -16.76
CA GLY A 326 -0.20 -38.60 -15.60
C GLY A 326 1.01 -37.86 -15.02
N VAL A 327 1.60 -38.39 -13.94
CA VAL A 327 2.81 -37.81 -13.30
C VAL A 327 4.08 -38.21 -14.05
N ALA A 328 4.13 -39.45 -14.54
CA ALA A 328 5.22 -40.03 -15.33
C ALA A 328 4.77 -40.44 -16.75
N ASN A 329 3.65 -39.88 -17.22
CA ASN A 329 3.07 -40.16 -18.53
C ASN A 329 2.86 -38.84 -19.28
N LYS A 330 3.27 -38.82 -20.56
CA LYS A 330 3.08 -37.69 -21.50
C LYS A 330 2.15 -38.03 -22.66
N ARG A 331 1.67 -39.27 -22.75
CA ARG A 331 0.85 -39.73 -23.86
C ARG A 331 -0.62 -39.52 -23.52
N PHE A 332 -1.25 -38.62 -24.25
CA PHE A 332 -2.70 -38.49 -24.26
C PHE A 332 -3.31 -39.53 -25.21
N THR A 333 -4.41 -40.14 -24.82
CA THR A 333 -5.18 -41.02 -25.71
C THR A 333 -6.03 -40.18 -26.68
N PRO A 334 -6.42 -40.72 -27.85
CA PRO A 334 -7.37 -40.04 -28.74
C PRO A 334 -8.68 -39.67 -28.05
N GLU A 335 -9.17 -40.53 -27.15
CA GLU A 335 -10.36 -40.28 -26.33
C GLU A 335 -10.20 -39.06 -25.41
N GLN A 336 -9.06 -38.97 -24.71
CA GLN A 336 -8.74 -37.81 -23.87
C GLN A 336 -8.67 -36.51 -24.69
N PHE A 337 -8.01 -36.53 -25.86
CA PHE A 337 -7.93 -35.34 -26.71
C PHE A 337 -9.29 -34.91 -27.27
N LYS A 338 -10.14 -35.87 -27.64
CA LYS A 338 -11.49 -35.58 -28.12
C LYS A 338 -12.31 -34.91 -27.02
N LEU A 339 -12.31 -35.47 -25.80
CA LEU A 339 -13.00 -34.87 -24.66
C LEU A 339 -12.44 -33.49 -24.32
N LEU A 340 -11.12 -33.30 -24.36
CA LEU A 340 -10.50 -31.99 -24.14
C LEU A 340 -10.99 -30.94 -25.13
N ALA A 341 -11.07 -31.28 -26.42
CA ALA A 341 -11.58 -30.36 -27.43
C ALA A 341 -13.07 -30.03 -27.21
N GLU A 342 -13.88 -31.02 -26.81
CA GLU A 342 -15.31 -30.84 -26.51
C GLU A 342 -15.52 -29.96 -25.27
N VAL A 343 -14.76 -30.19 -24.20
CA VAL A 343 -14.85 -29.45 -22.93
C VAL A 343 -14.37 -28.00 -23.07
N VAL A 344 -13.29 -27.77 -23.83
CA VAL A 344 -12.76 -26.41 -24.05
C VAL A 344 -13.69 -25.61 -24.95
N GLY A 345 -14.25 -26.25 -25.99
CA GLY A 345 -15.13 -25.61 -26.94
C GLY A 345 -14.48 -24.45 -27.70
N HIS A 346 -15.30 -23.62 -28.34
CA HIS A 346 -14.84 -22.49 -29.15
C HIS A 346 -14.50 -21.23 -28.34
N GLU A 347 -15.07 -21.10 -27.12
CA GLU A 347 -14.87 -19.94 -26.25
C GLU A 347 -13.68 -20.13 -25.29
N GLY A 348 -13.19 -21.36 -25.14
CA GLY A 348 -12.06 -21.69 -24.29
C GLY A 348 -10.70 -21.53 -24.98
N ARG A 349 -9.64 -21.53 -24.17
CA ARG A 349 -8.26 -21.42 -24.62
C ARG A 349 -7.39 -22.53 -24.02
N MET A 350 -6.49 -23.08 -24.83
CA MET A 350 -5.46 -24.04 -24.41
C MET A 350 -4.07 -23.48 -24.69
N ASP A 351 -3.26 -23.31 -23.64
CA ASP A 351 -1.87 -22.86 -23.71
C ASP A 351 -0.92 -24.02 -23.35
N TYR A 352 -0.02 -24.40 -24.26
CA TYR A 352 1.03 -25.36 -23.94
C TYR A 352 2.18 -24.65 -23.19
N SER A 353 2.33 -24.98 -21.92
CA SER A 353 3.27 -24.29 -21.03
C SER A 353 4.71 -24.83 -21.14
N ARG A 354 5.67 -24.02 -20.71
CA ARG A 354 7.09 -24.40 -20.55
C ARG A 354 7.30 -25.56 -19.55
N ASP A 355 6.27 -25.88 -18.79
CA ASP A 355 6.25 -26.92 -17.77
C ASP A 355 5.74 -28.27 -18.31
N HIS A 356 5.55 -28.39 -19.63
CA HIS A 356 4.99 -29.57 -20.30
C HIS A 356 3.55 -29.90 -19.88
N GLN A 357 2.79 -28.89 -19.48
CA GLN A 357 1.38 -29.01 -19.10
C GLN A 357 0.50 -28.18 -20.04
N LEU A 358 -0.69 -28.68 -20.33
CA LEU A 358 -1.74 -27.90 -21.00
C LEU A 358 -2.45 -27.05 -19.95
N ARG A 359 -2.40 -25.73 -20.09
CA ARG A 359 -3.18 -24.80 -19.26
C ARG A 359 -4.45 -24.44 -20.01
N ILE A 360 -5.59 -24.59 -19.35
CA ILE A 360 -6.91 -24.39 -19.93
C ILE A 360 -7.59 -23.25 -19.21
N SER A 361 -8.18 -22.33 -19.99
CA SER A 361 -9.03 -21.25 -19.49
C SER A 361 -10.38 -21.33 -20.22
N ILE A 362 -11.47 -21.55 -19.48
CA ILE A 362 -12.82 -21.72 -20.06
C ILE A 362 -13.85 -20.86 -19.35
N PRO A 363 -14.72 -20.12 -20.07
CA PRO A 363 -15.87 -19.45 -19.47
C PRO A 363 -16.94 -20.48 -19.07
N THR A 364 -17.16 -20.70 -17.78
CA THR A 364 -18.15 -21.68 -17.29
C THR A 364 -18.72 -21.33 -15.93
N ASN A 365 -20.00 -21.66 -15.72
CA ASN A 365 -20.65 -21.61 -14.41
C ASN A 365 -20.56 -22.94 -13.63
N HIS A 366 -20.00 -23.99 -14.25
CA HIS A 366 -20.01 -25.36 -13.72
C HIS A 366 -18.62 -26.01 -13.74
N PRO A 367 -17.62 -25.46 -13.02
CA PRO A 367 -16.26 -26.00 -13.02
C PRO A 367 -16.17 -27.43 -12.48
N GLU A 368 -16.99 -27.78 -11.49
CA GLU A 368 -17.06 -29.10 -10.86
C GLU A 368 -17.33 -30.22 -11.88
N GLN A 369 -18.29 -30.01 -12.79
CA GLN A 369 -18.66 -30.98 -13.83
C GLN A 369 -17.53 -31.23 -14.81
N ILE A 370 -16.76 -30.18 -15.13
CA ILE A 370 -15.62 -30.27 -16.04
C ILE A 370 -14.47 -31.05 -15.40
N VAL A 371 -14.18 -30.79 -14.13
CA VAL A 371 -13.17 -31.54 -13.37
C VAL A 371 -13.55 -33.02 -13.32
N GLU A 372 -14.82 -33.33 -13.05
CA GLU A 372 -15.32 -34.71 -12.99
C GLU A 372 -15.18 -35.44 -14.34
N GLN A 373 -15.64 -34.81 -15.44
CA GLN A 373 -15.53 -35.38 -16.79
C GLN A 373 -14.08 -35.72 -17.18
N LEU A 374 -13.16 -34.79 -16.92
CA LEU A 374 -11.75 -34.97 -17.27
C LEU A 374 -11.07 -36.01 -16.38
N THR A 375 -11.41 -36.04 -15.09
CA THR A 375 -10.85 -37.03 -14.16
C THR A 375 -11.34 -38.45 -14.50
N ASN A 376 -12.59 -38.60 -14.97
CA ASN A 376 -13.16 -39.89 -15.36
C ASN A 376 -12.42 -40.57 -16.53
N VAL A 377 -11.82 -39.79 -17.45
CA VAL A 377 -10.97 -40.32 -18.53
C VAL A 377 -9.49 -40.46 -18.11
N GLY A 378 -9.20 -40.36 -16.81
CA GLY A 378 -7.88 -40.55 -16.24
C GLY A 378 -6.92 -39.37 -16.41
N LEU A 379 -7.43 -38.17 -16.70
CA LEU A 379 -6.58 -36.97 -16.72
C LEU A 379 -6.38 -36.41 -15.30
N LEU A 380 -5.16 -35.97 -15.02
CA LEU A 380 -4.86 -35.23 -13.80
C LEU A 380 -5.20 -33.76 -14.00
N VAL A 381 -6.21 -33.29 -13.27
CA VAL A 381 -6.64 -31.89 -13.23
C VAL A 381 -6.02 -31.20 -12.02
N MET A 382 -5.29 -30.11 -12.24
CA MET A 382 -4.61 -29.37 -11.18
C MET A 382 -4.93 -27.88 -11.22
N PRO A 383 -5.03 -27.20 -10.07
CA PRO A 383 -5.13 -25.75 -10.03
C PRO A 383 -3.87 -25.09 -10.60
N VAL A 384 -4.02 -23.86 -11.12
CA VAL A 384 -2.89 -23.01 -11.55
C VAL A 384 -2.54 -21.98 -10.48
N GLY A 385 -1.28 -21.54 -10.43
CA GLY A 385 -0.82 -20.46 -9.55
C GLY A 385 0.16 -20.93 -8.48
N ASN A 386 0.00 -20.44 -7.25
CA ASN A 386 0.91 -20.74 -6.13
C ASN A 386 0.60 -22.09 -5.49
N VAL A 387 0.77 -23.15 -6.25
CA VAL A 387 0.52 -24.53 -5.84
C VAL A 387 1.75 -25.41 -6.06
N ILE A 388 1.72 -26.60 -5.46
CA ILE A 388 2.76 -27.61 -5.65
C ILE A 388 2.46 -28.40 -6.93
N THR A 389 3.48 -28.56 -7.78
CA THR A 389 3.40 -29.41 -8.97
C THR A 389 4.46 -30.50 -8.90
N VAL A 390 4.08 -31.73 -9.22
CA VAL A 390 4.98 -32.88 -9.28
C VAL A 390 5.15 -33.30 -10.74
N LYS A 391 6.39 -33.53 -11.15
CA LYS A 391 6.71 -34.04 -12.49
C LYS A 391 7.74 -35.16 -12.40
N ALA A 392 7.59 -36.18 -13.22
CA ALA A 392 8.52 -37.30 -13.29
C ALA A 392 8.93 -37.63 -14.74
N CYS A 393 10.02 -38.38 -14.89
CA CYS A 393 10.51 -38.87 -16.18
C CYS A 393 9.43 -39.62 -16.98
N ASP A 394 9.17 -39.17 -18.20
CA ASP A 394 8.07 -39.67 -19.05
C ASP A 394 8.50 -40.00 -20.50
N PHE A 395 9.78 -39.81 -20.88
CA PHE A 395 10.21 -39.89 -22.29
C PHE A 395 11.02 -41.15 -22.68
N CYS A 396 11.79 -41.77 -21.78
CA CYS A 396 12.64 -42.95 -22.09
C CYS A 396 12.16 -44.24 -21.39
N ASP A 397 12.66 -45.41 -21.76
CA ASP A 397 12.32 -46.70 -21.11
C ASP A 397 13.41 -47.21 -20.13
N GLY A 398 14.31 -46.33 -19.66
CA GLY A 398 15.37 -46.66 -18.69
C GLY A 398 14.87 -47.03 -17.28
N GLU A 399 15.75 -47.13 -16.27
CA GLU A 399 15.33 -47.39 -14.87
C GLU A 399 14.25 -46.37 -14.47
N LYS A 400 13.01 -46.86 -14.32
CA LYS A 400 11.80 -46.05 -14.07
C LYS A 400 10.84 -46.74 -13.13
N THR A 401 10.69 -48.05 -13.26
CA THR A 401 9.65 -48.85 -12.60
C THR A 401 9.61 -48.63 -11.09
N ASP A 402 10.77 -48.58 -10.46
CA ASP A 402 10.86 -48.48 -9.00
C ASP A 402 10.64 -47.05 -8.46
N SER A 403 10.83 -46.02 -9.30
CA SER A 403 10.71 -44.61 -8.90
C SER A 403 9.30 -44.04 -9.10
N ILE A 404 8.52 -44.58 -10.06
CA ILE A 404 7.18 -44.11 -10.42
C ILE A 404 6.21 -44.13 -9.23
N PRO A 405 6.12 -45.21 -8.42
CA PRO A 405 5.20 -45.25 -7.28
C PRO A 405 5.42 -44.13 -6.27
N TYR A 406 6.66 -43.66 -6.13
CA TYR A 406 6.99 -42.55 -5.25
C TYR A 406 6.57 -41.20 -5.84
N ALA A 407 6.70 -41.02 -7.16
CA ALA A 407 6.18 -39.85 -7.84
C ALA A 407 4.66 -39.74 -7.71
N GLU A 408 3.93 -40.86 -7.86
CA GLU A 408 2.49 -40.93 -7.67
C GLU A 408 2.08 -40.63 -6.23
N LYS A 409 2.78 -41.19 -5.24
CA LYS A 409 2.57 -40.88 -3.81
C LYS A 409 2.78 -39.39 -3.52
N LEU A 410 3.81 -38.77 -4.08
CA LEU A 410 4.08 -37.34 -3.90
C LEU A 410 2.99 -36.49 -4.57
N GLN A 411 2.53 -36.85 -5.76
CA GLN A 411 1.42 -36.18 -6.43
C GLN A 411 0.14 -36.29 -5.60
N GLN A 412 -0.21 -37.49 -5.12
CA GLN A 412 -1.41 -37.70 -4.32
C GLN A 412 -1.37 -36.91 -3.00
N ARG A 413 -0.20 -36.85 -2.36
CA ARG A 413 -0.04 -36.19 -1.06
C ARG A 413 0.09 -34.68 -1.16
N PHE A 414 0.71 -34.14 -2.21
CA PHE A 414 1.09 -32.73 -2.28
C PHE A 414 0.58 -31.98 -3.51
N GLY A 415 0.32 -32.66 -4.63
CA GLY A 415 -0.10 -32.04 -5.88
C GLY A 415 -1.30 -31.12 -5.71
N GLY A 416 -1.22 -29.90 -6.23
CA GLY A 416 -2.29 -28.91 -6.17
C GLY A 416 -2.48 -28.21 -4.81
N LYS A 417 -1.73 -28.58 -3.76
CA LYS A 417 -1.80 -27.87 -2.47
C LYS A 417 -1.22 -26.47 -2.56
N ALA A 418 -1.88 -25.52 -1.90
CA ALA A 418 -1.44 -24.12 -1.85
C ALA A 418 -0.16 -23.93 -1.03
N VAL A 419 0.74 -23.11 -1.58
CA VAL A 419 2.04 -22.72 -1.02
C VAL A 419 2.29 -21.22 -1.17
N PRO A 420 3.21 -20.60 -0.40
CA PRO A 420 3.46 -19.15 -0.46
C PRO A 420 3.83 -18.61 -1.85
N LYS A 421 4.53 -19.44 -2.63
CA LYS A 421 4.84 -19.24 -4.05
C LYS A 421 4.97 -20.59 -4.72
N GLU A 422 4.63 -20.68 -6.01
CA GLU A 422 4.73 -21.89 -6.85
C GLU A 422 6.01 -22.69 -6.52
N LEU A 423 5.82 -23.99 -6.26
CA LEU A 423 6.85 -24.94 -5.86
C LEU A 423 6.80 -26.16 -6.78
N LYS A 424 7.93 -26.49 -7.41
CA LYS A 424 8.06 -27.61 -8.34
C LYS A 424 8.87 -28.74 -7.73
N ILE A 425 8.33 -29.96 -7.81
CA ILE A 425 8.99 -31.19 -7.39
C ILE A 425 9.29 -31.99 -8.65
N GLY A 426 10.57 -32.08 -9.02
CA GLY A 426 11.04 -32.84 -10.17
C GLY A 426 11.63 -34.18 -9.76
N ILE A 427 11.25 -35.26 -10.45
CA ILE A 427 11.70 -36.62 -10.14
C ILE A 427 12.33 -37.25 -11.38
N ASN A 428 13.59 -37.61 -11.25
CA ASN A 428 14.34 -38.35 -12.25
C ASN A 428 14.42 -39.83 -11.87
N GLY A 429 13.95 -40.70 -12.77
CA GLY A 429 13.94 -42.15 -12.53
C GLY A 429 15.32 -42.81 -12.59
N CYS A 430 16.35 -42.13 -13.09
CA CYS A 430 17.71 -42.66 -13.13
C CYS A 430 18.76 -41.55 -12.98
N GLY A 431 20.01 -41.96 -12.72
CA GLY A 431 21.15 -41.05 -12.50
C GLY A 431 21.54 -40.16 -13.68
N MET A 432 20.95 -40.35 -14.87
CA MET A 432 21.20 -39.47 -16.02
C MET A 432 20.56 -38.08 -15.85
N ALA A 433 19.58 -37.94 -14.95
CA ALA A 433 18.94 -36.67 -14.61
C ALA A 433 18.40 -35.83 -15.81
N CYS A 434 18.10 -36.47 -16.94
CA CYS A 434 17.68 -35.82 -18.21
C CYS A 434 16.39 -34.99 -18.15
N TYR A 435 15.64 -35.07 -17.04
CA TYR A 435 14.39 -34.35 -16.84
C TYR A 435 14.59 -33.06 -16.04
N ASN A 436 15.85 -32.67 -15.81
CA ASN A 436 16.22 -31.46 -15.08
C ASN A 436 15.67 -31.41 -13.64
N ALA A 437 15.46 -32.55 -12.96
CA ALA A 437 15.01 -32.54 -11.56
C ALA A 437 15.90 -31.66 -10.67
N VAL A 438 17.22 -31.69 -10.89
CA VAL A 438 18.20 -30.85 -10.17
C VAL A 438 18.00 -29.34 -10.37
N MET A 439 17.20 -28.92 -11.35
CA MET A 439 16.87 -27.52 -11.63
C MET A 439 15.48 -27.11 -11.10
N GLU A 440 14.75 -28.02 -10.47
CA GLU A 440 13.45 -27.73 -9.84
C GLU A 440 13.60 -27.33 -8.36
N ASP A 441 12.58 -26.69 -7.78
CA ASP A 441 12.66 -26.19 -6.40
C ASP A 441 13.03 -27.33 -5.41
N ILE A 442 12.46 -28.52 -5.62
CA ILE A 442 12.88 -29.79 -5.00
C ILE A 442 13.19 -30.78 -6.12
N GLY A 443 14.44 -31.20 -6.25
CA GLY A 443 14.89 -32.19 -7.20
C GLY A 443 15.11 -33.55 -6.55
N ILE A 444 14.67 -34.63 -7.19
CA ILE A 444 14.84 -35.99 -6.71
C ILE A 444 15.44 -36.82 -7.85
N VAL A 445 16.53 -37.53 -7.59
CA VAL A 445 17.20 -38.39 -8.57
C VAL A 445 17.29 -39.80 -8.01
N TYR A 446 16.70 -40.77 -8.69
CA TYR A 446 16.78 -42.18 -8.32
C TYR A 446 18.06 -42.82 -8.84
N ARG A 447 18.75 -43.58 -7.99
CA ARG A 447 19.98 -44.30 -8.31
C ARG A 447 20.10 -45.54 -7.43
N LYS A 448 20.16 -46.73 -8.05
CA LYS A 448 20.46 -48.01 -7.37
C LYS A 448 19.59 -48.27 -6.11
N GLY A 449 18.26 -48.09 -6.21
CA GLY A 449 17.35 -48.32 -5.07
C GLY A 449 17.16 -47.14 -4.12
N LYS A 450 17.90 -46.04 -4.31
CA LYS A 450 17.97 -44.90 -3.39
C LYS A 450 17.72 -43.58 -4.10
N PHE A 451 17.46 -42.53 -3.32
CA PHE A 451 17.19 -41.19 -3.83
C PHE A 451 18.24 -40.17 -3.38
N ASP A 452 18.72 -39.38 -4.34
CA ASP A 452 19.52 -38.19 -4.08
C ASP A 452 18.56 -36.98 -4.16
N VAL A 453 18.56 -36.12 -3.13
CA VAL A 453 17.60 -35.00 -3.00
C VAL A 453 18.34 -33.67 -3.09
N PHE A 454 17.84 -32.80 -3.98
CA PHE A 454 18.35 -31.47 -4.27
C PHE A 454 17.33 -30.42 -3.85
N LEU A 455 17.79 -29.30 -3.28
CA LEU A 455 16.92 -28.26 -2.73
C LEU A 455 17.31 -26.86 -3.19
N GLY A 456 16.30 -26.07 -3.54
CA GLY A 456 16.43 -24.63 -3.71
C GLY A 456 17.04 -24.22 -5.05
N ALA A 457 16.71 -24.91 -6.14
CA ALA A 457 17.13 -24.49 -7.47
C ALA A 457 16.45 -23.17 -7.90
N LYS A 458 17.10 -22.46 -8.81
CA LYS A 458 16.54 -21.35 -9.57
C LYS A 458 16.67 -21.64 -11.07
N PRO A 459 15.61 -22.12 -11.75
CA PRO A 459 15.72 -22.58 -13.14
C PRO A 459 15.93 -21.48 -14.18
N VAL A 460 15.57 -20.23 -13.86
CA VAL A 460 15.54 -19.12 -14.84
C VAL A 460 16.07 -17.80 -14.27
N GLY A 461 16.58 -16.93 -15.15
CA GLY A 461 17.05 -15.57 -14.85
C GLY A 461 18.56 -15.46 -14.64
N ARG A 462 19.07 -14.23 -14.48
CA ARG A 462 20.51 -13.91 -14.39
C ARG A 462 21.30 -14.66 -13.33
N THR A 463 20.65 -15.11 -12.26
CA THR A 463 21.30 -15.83 -11.15
C THR A 463 20.81 -17.28 -11.06
N ALA A 464 20.41 -17.87 -12.19
CA ALA A 464 19.97 -19.26 -12.26
C ALA A 464 21.05 -20.21 -11.72
N HIS A 465 20.64 -21.21 -10.95
CA HIS A 465 21.53 -22.18 -10.34
C HIS A 465 20.77 -23.49 -10.06
N PRO A 466 21.47 -24.65 -10.08
CA PRO A 466 20.88 -25.92 -9.66
C PRO A 466 20.62 -25.94 -8.15
N GLY A 467 19.74 -26.83 -7.73
CA GLY A 467 19.51 -27.12 -6.32
C GLY A 467 20.75 -27.72 -5.67
N GLN A 468 20.85 -27.55 -4.36
CA GLN A 468 21.97 -28.08 -3.57
C GLN A 468 21.64 -29.51 -3.16
N LEU A 469 22.58 -30.44 -3.35
CA LEU A 469 22.46 -31.79 -2.82
C LEU A 469 22.39 -31.71 -1.30
N ILE A 470 21.23 -32.05 -0.73
CA ILE A 470 21.01 -32.03 0.72
C ILE A 470 21.10 -33.43 1.32
N GLU A 471 20.77 -34.46 0.55
CA GLU A 471 20.77 -35.84 1.00
C GLU A 471 21.17 -36.76 -0.16
N GLU A 472 22.11 -37.68 0.08
CA GLU A 472 22.59 -38.64 -0.93
C GLU A 472 22.27 -40.06 -0.44
N GLY A 473 21.69 -40.88 -1.31
CA GLY A 473 21.42 -42.29 -1.01
C GLY A 473 20.29 -42.51 0.01
N LEU A 474 19.28 -41.65 0.00
CA LEU A 474 18.10 -41.75 0.87
C LEU A 474 17.29 -43.01 0.57
N GLU A 475 16.94 -43.75 1.63
CA GLU A 475 16.05 -44.91 1.53
C GLU A 475 14.66 -44.50 1.03
N ALA A 476 14.09 -45.32 0.16
CA ALA A 476 12.87 -44.99 -0.58
C ALA A 476 11.66 -44.70 0.33
N GLU A 477 11.55 -45.38 1.47
CA GLU A 477 10.49 -45.19 2.46
C GLU A 477 10.54 -43.80 3.13
N LYS A 478 11.74 -43.21 3.25
CA LYS A 478 11.96 -41.92 3.93
C LYS A 478 11.74 -40.72 3.02
N LEU A 479 11.65 -40.93 1.71
CA LEU A 479 11.52 -39.84 0.73
C LEU A 479 10.30 -38.96 1.02
N VAL A 480 9.12 -39.56 1.15
CA VAL A 480 7.87 -38.80 1.32
C VAL A 480 7.88 -38.02 2.64
N GLU A 481 8.43 -38.59 3.71
CA GLU A 481 8.55 -37.94 5.01
C GLU A 481 9.50 -36.74 4.97
N LEU A 482 10.64 -36.87 4.29
CA LEU A 482 11.58 -35.77 4.11
C LEU A 482 10.94 -34.61 3.33
N ILE A 483 10.29 -34.91 2.21
CA ILE A 483 9.61 -33.88 1.39
C ILE A 483 8.49 -33.20 2.17
N GLU A 484 7.75 -33.93 3.00
CA GLU A 484 6.74 -33.35 3.89
C GLU A 484 7.34 -32.33 4.86
N LYS A 485 8.43 -32.69 5.54
CA LYS A 485 9.12 -31.78 6.48
C LYS A 485 9.55 -30.49 5.80
N LEU A 486 10.13 -30.60 4.59
CA LEU A 486 10.55 -29.44 3.80
C LEU A 486 9.38 -28.52 3.44
N ILE A 487 8.26 -29.10 2.97
CA ILE A 487 7.07 -28.34 2.55
C ILE A 487 6.38 -27.67 3.74
N VAL A 488 6.21 -28.39 4.86
CA VAL A 488 5.55 -27.87 6.07
C VAL A 488 6.34 -26.69 6.62
N GLU A 489 7.65 -26.85 6.81
CA GLU A 489 8.49 -25.78 7.34
C GLU A 489 8.49 -24.54 6.42
N TYR A 490 8.60 -24.75 5.10
CA TYR A 490 8.49 -23.67 4.12
C TYR A 490 7.14 -22.96 4.18
N LYS A 491 6.04 -23.71 4.26
CA LYS A 491 4.68 -23.15 4.27
C LYS A 491 4.41 -22.33 5.53
N GLU A 492 4.93 -22.74 6.68
CA GLU A 492 4.74 -22.07 7.97
C GLU A 492 5.62 -20.81 8.12
N ASN A 493 6.82 -20.81 7.54
CA ASN A 493 7.84 -19.80 7.86
C ASN A 493 8.25 -18.87 6.71
N ALA A 494 7.78 -19.12 5.48
CA ALA A 494 8.07 -18.25 4.34
C ALA A 494 7.18 -17.02 4.31
N HIS A 495 7.72 -15.92 3.79
CA HIS A 495 6.94 -14.71 3.56
C HIS A 495 5.97 -14.89 2.37
N PRO A 496 4.88 -14.12 2.30
CA PRO A 496 4.00 -14.13 1.13
C PRO A 496 4.79 -13.88 -0.16
N ASN A 497 4.55 -14.69 -1.19
CA ASN A 497 5.19 -14.59 -2.51
C ASN A 497 6.73 -14.85 -2.52
N GLU A 498 7.30 -15.41 -1.46
CA GLU A 498 8.71 -15.81 -1.38
C GLU A 498 8.93 -17.18 -2.05
N ARG A 499 9.93 -17.32 -2.94
CA ARG A 499 10.31 -18.62 -3.56
C ARG A 499 11.15 -19.47 -2.58
N LEU A 500 11.08 -20.80 -2.71
CA LEU A 500 11.80 -21.74 -1.85
C LEU A 500 13.31 -21.47 -1.75
N PHE A 501 13.99 -21.19 -2.87
CA PHE A 501 15.44 -20.89 -2.84
C PHE A 501 15.76 -19.61 -2.03
N LYS A 502 14.90 -18.58 -2.09
CA LYS A 502 15.08 -17.34 -1.31
C LYS A 502 14.88 -17.62 0.17
N TYR A 503 13.83 -18.38 0.48
CA TYR A 503 13.56 -18.84 1.84
C TYR A 503 14.76 -19.60 2.41
N PHE A 504 15.30 -20.58 1.66
CA PHE A 504 16.44 -21.38 2.10
C PHE A 504 17.71 -20.52 2.28
N LYS A 505 17.99 -19.61 1.34
CA LYS A 505 19.11 -18.64 1.45
C LYS A 505 18.98 -17.73 2.67
N ARG A 506 17.77 -17.31 3.02
CA ARG A 506 17.46 -16.41 4.14
C ARG A 506 17.57 -17.12 5.48
N LYS A 507 16.90 -18.26 5.62
CA LYS A 507 16.85 -19.02 6.88
C LYS A 507 18.16 -19.74 7.20
N LYS A 508 19.00 -19.96 6.20
CA LYS A 508 20.30 -20.68 6.29
C LYS A 508 20.19 -22.14 6.68
N VAL A 509 19.08 -22.58 7.26
CA VAL A 509 18.75 -23.95 7.60
C VAL A 509 17.30 -24.22 7.19
N LEU A 510 17.03 -25.39 6.60
CA LEU A 510 15.69 -25.90 6.28
C LEU A 510 15.67 -27.41 6.52
N ALA A 511 14.74 -27.88 7.36
CA ALA A 511 14.63 -29.27 7.83
C ALA A 511 15.97 -29.87 8.34
N GLY A 512 16.81 -29.03 8.95
CA GLY A 512 18.15 -29.41 9.45
C GLY A 512 19.28 -29.32 8.43
N TYR A 513 18.99 -29.13 7.14
CA TYR A 513 19.99 -28.99 6.09
C TYR A 513 20.44 -27.54 5.96
N LYS A 514 21.76 -27.32 5.82
CA LYS A 514 22.35 -25.98 5.76
C LYS A 514 22.44 -25.48 4.32
N TYR A 515 22.13 -24.20 4.13
CA TYR A 515 22.32 -23.51 2.86
C TYR A 515 23.81 -23.24 2.61
N GLN A 516 24.29 -23.60 1.43
CA GLN A 516 25.63 -23.29 0.93
C GLN A 516 25.54 -22.18 -0.12
N ASP A 517 26.42 -21.19 -0.06
CA ASP A 517 26.44 -20.14 -1.09
C ASP A 517 27.22 -20.63 -2.30
N ASN A 518 26.49 -21.11 -3.32
CA ASN A 518 27.06 -21.60 -4.57
C ASN A 518 27.08 -20.51 -5.66
N GLU A 519 26.94 -19.23 -5.32
CA GLU A 519 27.06 -18.14 -6.29
C GLU A 519 28.46 -18.17 -6.94
N PRO A 520 28.58 -18.39 -8.26
CA PRO A 520 29.81 -18.05 -8.95
C PRO A 520 30.01 -16.54 -8.75
N LYS A 521 31.18 -16.12 -8.26
CA LYS A 521 31.58 -14.70 -8.26
C LYS A 521 31.71 -14.23 -9.72
N LEU A 522 30.58 -13.90 -10.33
CA LEU A 522 30.51 -13.30 -11.66
C LEU A 522 30.99 -11.85 -11.55
N ASN A 523 32.28 -11.63 -11.81
CA ASN A 523 32.82 -10.31 -12.10
C ASN A 523 32.29 -9.87 -13.47
N LEU A 524 31.10 -9.28 -13.49
CA LEU A 524 30.55 -8.67 -14.69
C LEU A 524 31.19 -7.29 -14.85
N GLN A 525 31.91 -7.07 -15.95
CA GLN A 525 32.25 -5.72 -16.37
C GLN A 525 30.94 -4.96 -16.68
N PRO A 526 30.80 -3.70 -16.24
CA PRO A 526 29.64 -2.89 -16.59
C PRO A 526 29.54 -2.78 -18.12
N ILE A 527 28.34 -3.02 -18.65
CA ILE A 527 28.05 -2.84 -20.07
C ILE A 527 28.22 -1.34 -20.37
N PRO A 528 28.98 -0.92 -21.40
CA PRO A 528 29.26 0.49 -21.69
C PRO A 528 28.06 1.35 -22.11
N CYS A 529 26.85 0.80 -22.08
CA CYS A 529 25.66 1.45 -22.61
C CYS A 529 24.41 0.96 -21.88
N ALA A 530 24.11 1.59 -20.75
CA ALA A 530 22.77 1.84 -20.24
C ALA A 530 22.88 2.88 -19.11
N ASP A 531 22.25 4.05 -19.31
CA ASP A 531 21.89 4.99 -18.25
C ASP A 531 20.93 4.37 -17.23
#